data_AF-A0A0B6Y919-F1
#
_entry.id   AF-A0A0B6Y919-F1
#
_cell.length_a   1.000
_cell.length_b   1.000
_cell.length_c   1.000
_cell.angle_alpha   90.00
_cell.angle_beta   90.00
_cell.angle_gamma   90.00
#
_symmetry.space_group_name_H-M   'P 1'
#
loop_
_entity.id
_entity.type
_entity.pdbx_description
1 polymer ?
#
loop_
_entity_poly.entity_id
_entity_poly.type
_entity_poly.pdbx_seq_one_letter_code
_entity_poly.pdbx_strand_id
1 'polypeptide(L)' 'TGGDDNKVNLWSVGKPHCIMSLTGHTTSVESVRFAPNEEMVVAGSLSGTLKIWDLEQAKILRTLTGHKSG' A
#
# COMPACT_ATOMS: atom_id res chain seq x y z
N THR A 1 3.67 5.51 -3.62
CA THR A 1 4.94 4.78 -3.71
C THR A 1 5.02 3.79 -2.56
N GLY A 2 5.65 2.63 -2.76
CA GLY A 2 6.06 1.73 -1.69
C GLY A 2 7.52 2.02 -1.31
N GLY A 3 7.94 1.62 -0.11
CA GLY A 3 9.32 1.79 0.34
C GLY A 3 9.75 0.80 1.42
N ASP A 4 11.02 0.92 1.81
CA ASP A 4 11.68 0.08 2.82
C ASP A 4 11.25 0.42 4.26
N ASP A 5 10.49 1.50 4.45
CA ASP A 5 9.89 1.86 5.73
C ASP A 5 8.60 1.06 6.02
N ASN A 6 8.30 0.06 5.19
CA ASN A 6 7.11 -0.81 5.24
C ASN A 6 5.79 -0.06 4.99
N LYS A 7 5.85 1.15 4.39
CA LYS A 7 4.67 1.99 4.16
C LYS A 7 4.38 2.17 2.68
N VAL A 8 3.12 2.51 2.41
CA VAL A 8 2.70 3.05 1.12
C VAL A 8 2.37 4.52 1.32
N ASN A 9 3.10 5.40 0.65
CA ASN A 9 2.88 6.84 0.71
C ASN A 9 2.17 7.34 -0.56
N LEU A 10 1.12 8.12 -0.37
CA LEU A 10 0.43 8.85 -1.43
C LEU A 10 0.88 10.30 -1.42
N TRP A 11 1.04 10.87 -2.61
CA TRP A 11 1.64 12.18 -2.81
C TRP A 11 0.73 13.03 -3.68
N SER A 12 0.62 14.32 -3.36
CA SER A 12 0.00 15.28 -4.27
C SER A 12 0.98 15.67 -5.36
N VAL A 13 0.54 15.65 -6.62
CA VAL A 13 1.35 16.07 -7.78
C VAL A 13 1.40 17.60 -7.87
N GLY A 14 0.31 18.29 -7.52
CA GLY A 14 0.22 19.76 -7.63
C GLY A 14 0.96 20.50 -6.51
N LYS A 15 1.12 19.89 -5.34
CA LYS A 15 1.93 20.40 -4.23
C LYS A 15 2.75 19.24 -3.69
N PRO A 16 4.08 19.24 -3.81
CA PRO A 16 4.90 18.06 -3.48
C PRO A 16 4.96 17.82 -1.97
N HIS A 17 3.93 17.16 -1.44
CA HIS A 17 3.84 16.73 -0.06
C HIS A 17 3.10 15.38 0.02
N CYS A 18 3.42 14.63 1.06
CA CYS A 18 2.72 13.38 1.38
C CYS A 18 1.32 13.73 1.88
N ILE A 19 0.30 13.13 1.28
CA ILE A 19 -1.11 13.33 1.65
C ILE A 19 -1.62 12.20 2.54
N MET A 20 -1.02 11.01 2.45
CA MET A 20 -1.44 9.84 3.22
C MET A 20 -0.32 8.82 3.31
N SER A 21 -0.18 8.20 4.48
CA SER A 21 0.76 7.10 4.71
C SER A 21 0.01 5.89 5.23
N LEU A 22 -0.05 4.85 4.42
CA LEU A 22 -0.72 3.60 4.72
C LEU A 22 0.29 2.63 5.35
N THR A 23 -0.02 2.19 6.56
CA THR A 23 0.83 1.27 7.33
C THR A 23 0.21 -0.12 7.38
N GLY A 24 1.00 -1.09 7.83
CA GLY A 24 0.53 -2.42 8.19
C GLY A 24 1.30 -3.57 7.55
N HIS A 25 2.12 -3.32 6.52
CA HIS A 25 3.14 -4.29 6.12
C HIS A 25 4.24 -4.38 7.17
N THR A 26 4.86 -5.55 7.26
CA THR A 26 5.93 -5.85 8.23
C THR A 26 7.33 -5.79 7.61
N THR A 27 7.41 -5.67 6.28
CA THR A 27 8.67 -5.55 5.51
C THR A 27 8.46 -4.66 4.29
N SER A 28 9.53 -4.40 3.53
CA SER A 28 9.54 -3.54 2.33
C SER A 28 8.36 -3.79 1.40
N VAL A 29 7.83 -2.70 0.87
CA VAL A 29 6.75 -2.69 -0.11
C VAL A 29 7.35 -2.57 -1.51
N GLU A 30 7.24 -3.64 -2.28
CA GLU A 30 7.89 -3.77 -3.59
C GLU A 30 7.01 -3.29 -4.75
N SER A 31 5.69 -3.27 -4.55
CA SER A 31 4.75 -2.94 -5.61
C SER A 31 3.52 -2.27 -5.03
N VAL A 32 3.02 -1.24 -5.72
CA VAL A 32 1.82 -0.49 -5.36
C VAL A 32 1.02 -0.24 -6.63
N ARG A 33 -0.30 -0.43 -6.55
CA ARG A 33 -1.23 -0.17 -7.65
C ARG A 33 -2.54 0.39 -7.10
N PHE A 34 -3.11 1.36 -7.81
CA PHE A 34 -4.48 1.81 -7.59
C PHE A 34 -5.47 0.83 -8.22
N ALA A 35 -6.60 0.61 -7.56
CA ALA A 35 -7.73 -0.03 -8.18
C ALA A 35 -8.30 0.89 -9.29
N PRO A 36 -8.97 0.33 -10.32
CA PRO A 36 -9.51 1.14 -11.42
C PRO A 36 -10.55 2.20 -11.00
N ASN A 37 -11.21 2.00 -9.86
CA ASN A 37 -12.14 2.97 -9.27
C ASN A 37 -11.44 4.04 -8.42
N GLU A 38 -10.12 4.00 -8.27
CA GLU A 38 -9.30 4.94 -7.49
C GLU A 38 -9.64 5.05 -5.99
N GLU A 39 -10.61 4.31 -5.49
CA GLU A 39 -11.01 4.27 -4.07
C GLU A 39 -10.12 3.35 -3.22
N MET A 40 -9.34 2.49 -3.88
CA MET A 40 -8.51 1.50 -3.20
C MET A 40 -7.08 1.49 -3.71
N VAL A 41 -6.17 1.15 -2.80
CA VAL A 41 -4.78 0.83 -3.13
C VAL A 41 -4.50 -0.61 -2.77
N VAL A 42 -3.77 -1.30 -3.64
CA VAL A 42 -3.23 -2.63 -3.41
C VAL A 42 -1.71 -2.52 -3.38
N ALA A 43 -1.08 -3.13 -2.38
CA ALA A 43 0.37 -3.20 -2.32
C ALA A 43 0.86 -4.58 -1.90
N GLY A 44 1.98 -4.97 -2.50
CA GLY A 44 2.68 -6.22 -2.22
C GLY A 44 3.98 -5.97 -1.48
N SER A 45 4.30 -6.86 -0.56
CA SER A 45 5.45 -6.74 0.33
C SER A 45 6.28 -8.02 0.33
N LEU A 46 7.58 -7.89 0.60
CA LEU A 46 8.50 -9.03 0.80
C LEU A 46 8.05 -9.98 1.92
N SER A 47 7.16 -9.54 2.80
CA SER A 47 6.51 -10.34 3.85
C SER A 47 5.62 -11.45 3.30
N GLY A 48 5.44 -11.52 1.98
CA GLY A 48 4.57 -12.49 1.34
C GLY A 48 3.08 -12.13 1.42
N THR A 49 2.80 -10.88 1.77
CA THR A 49 1.45 -10.37 1.94
C THR A 49 1.11 -9.34 0.88
N LEU A 50 -0.14 -9.38 0.42
CA LEU A 50 -0.78 -8.28 -0.30
C LEU A 50 -1.76 -7.61 0.65
N LYS A 51 -1.77 -6.28 0.70
CA LYS A 51 -2.75 -5.52 1.47
C LYS A 51 -3.56 -4.63 0.55
N ILE A 52 -4.82 -4.49 0.89
CA ILE A 52 -5.79 -3.64 0.19
C ILE A 52 -6.29 -2.62 1.20
N TRP A 53 -6.17 -1.34 0.86
CA TRP A 53 -6.68 -0.24 1.68
C TRP A 53 -7.83 0.46 0.97
N ASP A 54 -8.81 0.87 1.77
CA ASP A 54 -9.81 1.87 1.44
C ASP A 54 -9.19 3.26 1.66
N LEU A 55 -9.21 4.12 0.64
CA LEU A 55 -8.64 5.46 0.72
C LEU A 55 -9.56 6.48 1.40
N GLU A 56 -10.88 6.26 1.39
CA GLU A 56 -11.83 7.15 2.07
C GLU A 56 -11.68 7.03 3.59
N GLN A 57 -11.53 5.81 4.07
CA GLN A 57 -11.43 5.48 5.48
C GLN A 57 -9.99 5.33 5.98
N ALA A 58 -9.01 5.33 5.05
CA ALA A 58 -7.59 5.07 5.30
C ALA A 58 -7.35 3.77 6.11
N LYS A 59 -8.12 2.72 5.83
CA LYS A 59 -8.10 1.45 6.58
C LYS A 59 -7.77 0.27 5.69
N ILE A 60 -7.10 -0.72 6.28
CA ILE A 60 -6.92 -2.02 5.62
C ILE A 60 -8.28 -2.69 5.51
N LEU A 61 -8.73 -2.94 4.28
CA LEU A 61 -9.91 -3.74 4.00
C LEU A 61 -9.60 -5.22 4.08
N ARG A 62 -8.50 -5.64 3.44
CA ARG A 62 -8.08 -7.04 3.41
C ARG A 62 -6.56 -7.17 3.43
N THR A 63 -6.12 -8.26 4.07
CA THR A 63 -4.77 -8.79 3.93
C THR A 63 -4.89 -10.16 3.27
N LEU A 64 -4.23 -10.33 2.12
CA LEU A 64 -4.16 -11.60 1.41
C LEU A 64 -2.79 -12.21 1.66
N THR A 65 -2.79 -13.47 2.05
CA THR A 65 -1.60 -14.30 2.25
C THR A 65 -1.60 -15.39 1.19
N GLY A 66 -0.42 -15.75 0.67
CA GLY A 66 -0.32 -16.79 -0.35
C GLY A 66 0.92 -16.69 -1.21
N HIS A 67 1.51 -15.50 -1.31
CA HIS A 67 2.83 -15.33 -1.89
C HIS A 67 3.85 -15.74 -0.82
N LYS A 68 4.34 -16.98 -0.85
CA LYS A 68 5.51 -17.33 -0.03
C LYS A 68 6.73 -16.66 -0.66
N SER A 69 7.58 -16.05 0.17
CA SER A 69 8.94 -15.71 -0.25
C SER A 69 9.56 -16.97 -0.85
N GLY A 70 10.00 -16.88 -2.10
CA GLY A 70 10.68 -17.99 -2.79
C GLY A 70 12.02 -18.31 -2.17
#